data_AF-A0A0S8A692-F1
#
_entry.id   AF-A0A0S8A692-F1
#
_cell.length_a   1.000
_cell.length_b   1.000
_cell.length_c   1.000
_cell.angle_alpha   90.00
_cell.angle_beta   90.00
_cell.angle_gamma   90.00
#
_symmetry.space_group_name_H-M   'P 1'
#
loop_
_entity.id
_entity.type
_entity.pdbx_description
1 polymer ?
#
loop_
_entity_poly.entity_id
_entity_poly.type
_entity_poly.pdbx_seq_one_letter_code
_entity_poly.pdbx_strand_id
1 'polypeptide(L)'
;MLKPFLLLLMLSVLTPSSLADTDLAISASVDPSLIAVNGTSYLYVDVSNYGADPALDVVVSSTLAVGLGLVSASTTQGSCIETNPVTCNLGTINAGNLGVQATVSFEVTASTVATTSNDFTSTTSSVDSNTTNNNANAMIEVVALADSADQSVTYDTMPDWTYQGVNTLFPIIVTNNGPATVTQSSLTFSIPLLTLSDFISVMPDQGNCTTALDSCVGLGCVAALAVPLSVSCDLGGISSGSSVSVGITATMVGDVGDTFQLTATVDSDTTADADPANNQATVSVNLVAVPDVEGGAGPGGCFIATAAYGSDMAKEVLALRQFRDQYLLKYSAGQKFVALYYRYSPPLANYISGHESLRAVIRGIISVVVAVIQYPLVFMFAGLFSAITVGWRYTIKQPGALPESDP
;
A
#
# COMPACT_ATOMS: atom_id res chain seq x y z
N MET A 1 -26.51 83.23 -31.57
CA MET A 1 -26.93 82.06 -32.40
C MET A 1 -25.68 81.34 -32.87
N LEU A 2 -25.20 80.35 -32.14
CA LEU A 2 -24.06 79.51 -32.56
C LEU A 2 -24.56 78.07 -32.72
N LYS A 3 -24.42 77.53 -33.94
CA LYS A 3 -24.62 76.12 -34.29
C LYS A 3 -23.43 75.29 -33.78
N PRO A 4 -23.64 74.08 -33.24
CA PRO A 4 -22.55 73.21 -32.84
C PRO A 4 -21.98 72.46 -34.05
N PHE A 5 -20.66 72.30 -34.02
CA PHE A 5 -19.84 71.53 -34.94
C PHE A 5 -20.10 70.03 -34.69
N LEU A 6 -20.58 69.31 -35.70
CA LEU A 6 -20.76 67.86 -35.66
C LEU A 6 -19.44 67.21 -36.10
N LEU A 7 -18.61 66.77 -35.14
CA LEU A 7 -17.43 65.97 -35.41
C LEU A 7 -17.87 64.52 -35.64
N LEU A 8 -17.77 64.06 -36.88
CA LEU A 8 -18.08 62.70 -37.30
C LEU A 8 -17.01 61.75 -36.73
N LEU A 9 -17.30 61.12 -35.58
CA LEU A 9 -16.50 60.02 -35.06
C LEU A 9 -16.75 58.81 -35.97
N MET A 10 -15.77 58.46 -36.81
CA MET A 10 -15.70 57.17 -37.47
C MET A 10 -15.63 56.09 -36.38
N LEU A 11 -16.78 55.57 -35.98
CA LEU A 11 -16.86 54.32 -35.24
C LEU A 11 -16.45 53.24 -36.25
N SER A 12 -15.17 52.88 -36.24
CA SER A 12 -14.74 51.61 -36.79
C SER A 12 -15.58 50.54 -36.11
N VAL A 13 -16.55 50.00 -36.83
CA VAL A 13 -17.19 48.74 -36.47
C VAL A 13 -16.06 47.72 -36.47
N LEU A 14 -15.49 47.46 -35.29
CA LEU A 14 -14.86 46.18 -35.04
C LEU A 14 -15.98 45.17 -35.25
N THR A 15 -15.97 44.51 -36.40
CA THR A 15 -16.74 43.28 -36.59
C THR A 15 -16.37 42.35 -35.43
N PRO A 16 -17.32 41.84 -34.64
CA PRO A 16 -17.01 40.82 -33.65
C PRO A 16 -16.68 39.53 -34.42
N SER A 17 -15.44 39.37 -34.85
CA SER A 17 -14.92 38.14 -35.46
C SER A 17 -14.11 37.33 -34.45
N SER A 18 -14.53 37.30 -33.19
CA SER A 18 -13.94 36.42 -32.16
C SER A 18 -15.03 35.77 -31.28
N LEU A 19 -16.20 35.53 -31.86
CA LEU A 19 -17.30 34.79 -31.24
C LEU A 19 -16.94 33.30 -31.32
N ALA A 20 -16.94 32.63 -30.16
CA ALA A 20 -16.88 31.19 -29.92
C ALA A 20 -16.34 30.31 -31.07
N ASP A 21 -15.14 29.77 -30.88
CA ASP A 21 -14.52 28.86 -31.84
C ASP A 21 -14.35 27.48 -31.21
N THR A 22 -14.36 26.43 -32.03
CA THR A 22 -14.00 25.07 -31.59
C THR A 22 -12.47 24.98 -31.53
N ASP A 23 -11.91 24.28 -30.55
CA ASP A 23 -10.47 23.99 -30.46
C ASP A 23 -10.32 22.55 -30.00
N LEU A 24 -10.35 21.62 -30.96
CA LEU A 24 -10.20 20.20 -30.67
C LEU A 24 -8.73 19.91 -30.39
N ALA A 25 -8.48 19.07 -29.40
CA ALA A 25 -7.13 18.67 -29.04
C ALA A 25 -7.12 17.21 -28.63
N ILE A 26 -6.03 16.53 -28.97
CA ILE A 26 -5.75 15.19 -28.48
C ILE A 26 -4.39 15.09 -27.81
N SER A 27 -4.31 14.23 -26.81
CA SER A 27 -3.05 13.75 -26.23
C SER A 27 -3.06 12.23 -26.22
N ALA A 28 -1.91 11.62 -26.45
CA ALA A 28 -1.77 10.18 -26.42
C ALA A 28 -0.82 9.75 -25.29
N SER A 29 -1.13 8.63 -24.66
CA SER A 29 -0.31 7.99 -23.64
C SER A 29 -0.34 6.47 -23.83
N VAL A 30 0.51 5.79 -23.08
CA VAL A 30 0.70 4.35 -23.19
C VAL A 30 0.99 3.77 -21.82
N ASP A 31 0.43 2.59 -21.56
CA ASP A 31 0.68 1.84 -20.33
C ASP A 31 0.45 0.33 -20.56
N PRO A 32 1.42 -0.55 -20.28
CA PRO A 32 2.83 -0.24 -20.04
C PRO A 32 3.55 0.23 -21.32
N SER A 33 4.53 1.12 -21.17
CA SER A 33 5.34 1.65 -22.30
C SER A 33 6.48 0.73 -22.75
N LEU A 34 6.83 -0.26 -21.93
CA LEU A 34 7.89 -1.24 -22.17
C LEU A 34 7.32 -2.65 -21.98
N ILE A 35 7.34 -3.46 -23.03
CA ILE A 35 6.79 -4.82 -23.03
C ILE A 35 7.76 -5.84 -23.65
N ALA A 36 7.60 -7.11 -23.31
CA ALA A 36 8.26 -8.19 -24.03
C ALA A 36 7.50 -8.54 -25.32
N VAL A 37 8.13 -9.24 -26.26
CA VAL A 37 7.45 -9.80 -27.43
C VAL A 37 6.27 -10.69 -26.99
N ASN A 38 5.14 -10.53 -27.68
CA ASN A 38 3.81 -11.07 -27.38
C ASN A 38 3.13 -10.48 -26.13
N GLY A 39 3.76 -9.51 -25.47
CA GLY A 39 3.13 -8.72 -24.41
C GLY A 39 2.01 -7.83 -24.94
N THR A 40 1.13 -7.43 -24.03
CA THR A 40 0.01 -6.51 -24.28
C THR A 40 0.35 -5.13 -23.72
N SER A 41 0.02 -4.09 -24.46
CA SER A 41 0.08 -2.70 -24.03
C SER A 41 -1.22 -1.98 -24.38
N TYR A 42 -1.52 -0.91 -23.67
CA TYR A 42 -2.70 -0.07 -23.90
C TYR A 42 -2.27 1.31 -24.38
N LEU A 43 -2.80 1.75 -25.51
CA LEU A 43 -2.65 3.10 -26.02
C LEU A 43 -3.92 3.89 -25.68
N TYR A 44 -3.76 5.05 -25.05
CA TYR A 44 -4.88 5.93 -24.70
C TYR A 44 -4.80 7.21 -25.53
N VAL A 45 -5.94 7.67 -26.02
CA VAL A 45 -6.10 8.97 -26.68
C VAL A 45 -7.16 9.76 -25.96
N ASP A 46 -6.72 10.76 -25.21
CA ASP A 46 -7.60 11.70 -24.53
C ASP A 46 -7.97 12.83 -25.47
N VAL A 47 -9.27 13.11 -25.58
CA VAL A 47 -9.85 14.11 -26.46
C VAL A 47 -10.49 15.21 -25.64
N SER A 48 -10.12 16.45 -25.96
CA SER A 48 -10.61 17.67 -25.31
C SER A 48 -11.04 18.69 -26.36
N ASN A 49 -11.99 19.55 -26.02
CA ASN A 49 -12.32 20.74 -26.79
C ASN A 49 -12.13 21.97 -25.89
N TYR A 50 -11.05 22.71 -26.14
CA TYR A 50 -10.70 23.94 -25.41
C TYR A 50 -11.44 25.17 -25.94
N GLY A 51 -12.20 24.99 -27.01
CA GLY A 51 -13.02 26.01 -27.64
C GLY A 51 -14.23 26.38 -26.80
N ALA A 52 -14.88 27.45 -27.23
CA ALA A 52 -16.15 27.92 -26.66
C ALA A 52 -17.37 27.33 -27.39
N ASP A 53 -17.18 26.75 -28.59
CA ASP A 53 -18.21 26.06 -29.36
C ASP A 53 -17.98 24.54 -29.42
N PRO A 54 -19.05 23.71 -29.48
CA PRO A 54 -18.93 22.26 -29.52
C PRO A 54 -18.30 21.76 -30.83
N ALA A 55 -17.42 20.76 -30.72
CA ALA A 55 -16.88 20.02 -31.85
C ALA A 55 -17.88 18.94 -32.28
N LEU A 56 -18.34 18.98 -33.53
CA LEU A 56 -19.33 18.04 -34.07
C LEU A 56 -18.65 16.92 -34.86
N ASP A 57 -19.31 15.76 -34.91
CA ASP A 57 -18.87 14.58 -35.68
C ASP A 57 -17.39 14.24 -35.46
N VAL A 58 -16.94 14.27 -34.21
CA VAL A 58 -15.54 14.01 -33.86
C VAL A 58 -15.19 12.56 -34.13
N VAL A 59 -14.11 12.36 -34.87
CA VAL A 59 -13.56 11.03 -35.20
C VAL A 59 -12.08 11.00 -34.88
N VAL A 60 -11.68 10.04 -34.04
CA VAL A 60 -10.28 9.66 -33.83
C VAL A 60 -9.95 8.50 -34.77
N SER A 61 -8.82 8.59 -35.47
CA SER A 61 -8.34 7.59 -36.41
C SER A 61 -6.88 7.25 -36.14
N SER A 62 -6.54 5.97 -36.30
CA SER A 62 -5.15 5.50 -36.22
C SER A 62 -4.91 4.30 -37.14
N THR A 63 -3.77 4.34 -37.83
CA THR A 63 -3.21 3.15 -38.50
C THR A 63 -2.17 2.57 -37.56
N LEU A 64 -2.38 1.33 -37.08
CA LEU A 64 -1.42 0.73 -36.16
C LEU A 64 -0.05 0.61 -36.83
N ALA A 65 0.97 1.06 -36.12
CA ALA A 65 2.34 0.96 -36.57
C ALA A 65 2.80 -0.50 -36.76
N VAL A 66 3.76 -0.70 -37.65
CA VAL A 66 4.26 -2.05 -38.00
C VAL A 66 4.74 -2.77 -36.74
N GLY A 67 4.33 -4.03 -36.59
CA GLY A 67 4.69 -4.86 -35.44
C GLY A 67 3.66 -4.85 -34.31
N LEU A 68 2.70 -3.91 -34.34
CA LEU A 68 1.53 -3.91 -33.44
C LEU A 68 0.35 -4.63 -34.08
N GLY A 69 -0.29 -5.51 -33.31
CA GLY A 69 -1.57 -6.14 -33.63
C GLY A 69 -2.67 -5.58 -32.74
N LEU A 70 -3.81 -5.21 -33.33
CA LEU A 70 -4.99 -4.79 -32.57
C LEU A 70 -5.63 -6.00 -31.88
N VAL A 71 -5.87 -5.89 -30.58
CA VAL A 71 -6.72 -6.84 -29.84
C VAL A 71 -8.13 -6.29 -29.71
N SER A 72 -8.27 -5.05 -29.26
CA SER A 72 -9.55 -4.37 -29.11
C SER A 72 -9.40 -2.84 -29.16
N ALA A 73 -10.46 -2.14 -29.52
CA ALA A 73 -10.58 -0.69 -29.38
C ALA A 73 -11.91 -0.30 -28.73
N SER A 74 -11.85 0.55 -27.73
CA SER A 74 -13.04 1.04 -27.00
C SER A 74 -12.96 2.54 -26.78
N THR A 75 -14.09 3.16 -26.42
CA THR A 75 -14.18 4.58 -26.16
C THR A 75 -15.17 4.86 -25.03
N THR A 76 -14.92 5.90 -24.24
CA THR A 76 -15.84 6.36 -23.19
C THR A 76 -17.12 7.00 -23.75
N GLN A 77 -17.09 7.45 -25.01
CA GLN A 77 -18.24 8.00 -25.73
C GLN A 77 -18.22 7.56 -27.20
N GLY A 78 -19.37 7.14 -27.71
CA GLY A 78 -19.53 6.76 -29.11
C GLY A 78 -19.13 5.31 -29.37
N SER A 79 -18.49 5.03 -30.50
CA SER A 79 -18.15 3.65 -30.90
C SER A 79 -16.93 3.58 -31.83
N CYS A 80 -16.18 2.48 -31.75
CA CYS A 80 -15.04 2.18 -32.60
C CYS A 80 -15.38 1.14 -33.67
N ILE A 81 -14.77 1.30 -34.84
CA ILE A 81 -14.75 0.37 -35.94
C ILE A 81 -13.31 -0.12 -36.07
N GLU A 82 -13.10 -1.38 -35.72
CA GLU A 82 -11.80 -2.06 -35.65
C GLU A 82 -11.33 -2.51 -37.06
N THR A 83 -11.25 -1.56 -37.98
CA THR A 83 -10.67 -1.74 -39.32
C THR A 83 -9.21 -1.26 -39.34
N ASN A 84 -8.58 -1.27 -40.51
CA ASN A 84 -7.30 -0.59 -40.72
C ASN A 84 -7.48 0.53 -41.78
N PRO A 85 -7.48 1.82 -41.39
CA PRO A 85 -7.28 2.35 -40.03
C PRO A 85 -8.43 2.03 -39.08
N VAL A 86 -8.12 2.02 -37.78
CA VAL A 86 -9.13 1.97 -36.70
C VAL A 86 -9.76 3.35 -36.60
N THR A 87 -11.09 3.42 -36.55
CA THR A 87 -11.82 4.70 -36.48
C THR A 87 -12.82 4.69 -35.34
N CYS A 88 -12.74 5.67 -34.46
CA CYS A 88 -13.62 5.84 -33.32
C CYS A 88 -14.44 7.10 -33.48
N ASN A 89 -15.76 6.92 -33.68
CA ASN A 89 -16.73 7.98 -33.83
C ASN A 89 -17.21 8.40 -32.45
N LEU A 90 -16.81 9.58 -31.97
CA LEU A 90 -17.13 10.12 -30.65
C LEU A 90 -18.40 10.98 -30.65
N GLY A 91 -18.79 11.49 -31.84
CA GLY A 91 -19.93 12.38 -31.99
C GLY A 91 -19.58 13.79 -31.50
N THR A 92 -20.46 14.42 -30.73
CA THR A 92 -20.22 15.79 -30.25
C THR A 92 -19.35 15.81 -28.99
N ILE A 93 -18.27 16.61 -29.02
CA ILE A 93 -17.46 16.96 -27.85
C ILE A 93 -17.79 18.41 -27.45
N ASN A 94 -18.34 18.56 -26.25
CA ASN A 94 -18.86 19.85 -25.80
C ASN A 94 -17.74 20.85 -25.48
N ALA A 95 -18.07 22.13 -25.53
CA ALA A 95 -17.14 23.20 -25.18
C ALA A 95 -17.03 23.43 -23.66
N GLY A 96 -15.99 24.15 -23.26
CA GLY A 96 -15.90 24.78 -21.94
C GLY A 96 -15.47 23.88 -20.78
N ASN A 97 -15.03 22.66 -21.06
CA ASN A 97 -14.38 21.80 -20.06
C ASN A 97 -12.86 21.79 -20.29
N LEU A 98 -12.08 22.16 -19.27
CA LEU A 98 -10.62 22.14 -19.32
C LEU A 98 -10.02 20.72 -19.14
N GLY A 99 -10.85 19.71 -18.86
CA GLY A 99 -10.43 18.32 -18.70
C GLY A 99 -10.72 17.44 -19.91
N VAL A 100 -10.24 16.20 -19.82
CA VAL A 100 -10.53 15.12 -20.78
C VAL A 100 -12.03 14.86 -20.84
N GLN A 101 -12.60 14.86 -22.05
CA GLN A 101 -14.03 14.67 -22.26
C GLN A 101 -14.37 13.28 -22.81
N ALA A 102 -13.51 12.75 -23.67
CA ALA A 102 -13.61 11.40 -24.18
C ALA A 102 -12.21 10.77 -24.23
N THR A 103 -12.13 9.47 -23.98
CA THR A 103 -10.89 8.70 -24.07
C THR A 103 -11.14 7.51 -24.98
N VAL A 104 -10.25 7.31 -25.95
CA VAL A 104 -10.18 6.10 -26.78
C VAL A 104 -9.06 5.23 -26.25
N SER A 105 -9.35 3.95 -26.03
CA SER A 105 -8.40 2.95 -25.55
C SER A 105 -8.20 1.87 -26.61
N PHE A 106 -6.95 1.63 -26.98
CA PHE A 106 -6.55 0.55 -27.89
C PHE A 106 -5.73 -0.48 -27.11
N GLU A 107 -6.19 -1.72 -27.09
CA GLU A 107 -5.41 -2.85 -26.60
C GLU A 107 -4.61 -3.43 -27.77
N VAL A 108 -3.28 -3.46 -27.64
CA VAL A 108 -2.38 -3.91 -28.70
C VAL A 108 -1.41 -4.97 -28.20
N THR A 109 -1.02 -5.88 -29.08
CA THR A 109 0.07 -6.84 -28.86
C THR A 109 1.24 -6.54 -29.77
N ALA A 110 2.47 -6.79 -29.33
CA ALA A 110 3.66 -6.58 -30.14
C ALA A 110 4.33 -7.90 -30.54
N SER A 111 4.56 -8.11 -31.83
CA SER A 111 5.15 -9.38 -32.33
C SER A 111 6.65 -9.30 -32.64
N THR A 112 7.23 -8.11 -32.65
CA THR A 112 8.63 -7.88 -33.06
C THR A 112 9.33 -6.90 -32.14
N VAL A 113 10.60 -7.20 -31.81
CA VAL A 113 11.48 -6.30 -31.06
C VAL A 113 11.68 -5.01 -31.86
N ALA A 114 11.24 -3.88 -31.28
CA ALA A 114 11.31 -2.57 -31.89
C ALA A 114 10.97 -1.48 -30.86
N THR A 115 11.42 -0.25 -31.11
CA THR A 115 10.80 0.94 -30.52
C THR A 115 9.88 1.55 -31.58
N THR A 116 8.58 1.55 -31.29
CA THR A 116 7.55 1.92 -32.26
C THR A 116 6.74 3.11 -31.76
N SER A 117 6.62 4.14 -32.60
CA SER A 117 5.70 5.26 -32.38
C SER A 117 4.40 4.99 -33.13
N ASN A 118 3.26 5.08 -32.45
CA ASN A 118 1.94 4.99 -33.05
C ASN A 118 1.30 6.37 -33.12
N ASP A 119 0.91 6.80 -34.32
CA ASP A 119 0.30 8.10 -34.55
C ASP A 119 -1.23 8.03 -34.48
N PHE A 120 -1.83 9.08 -33.92
CA PHE A 120 -3.27 9.29 -33.80
C PHE A 120 -3.63 10.64 -34.38
N THR A 121 -4.78 10.70 -35.05
CA THR A 121 -5.32 11.94 -35.60
C THR A 121 -6.78 12.08 -35.20
N SER A 122 -7.19 13.28 -34.81
CA SER A 122 -8.58 13.62 -34.57
C SER A 122 -9.09 14.58 -35.63
N THR A 123 -10.36 14.45 -35.99
CA THR A 123 -11.05 15.32 -36.96
C THR A 123 -12.42 15.69 -36.42
N THR A 124 -12.94 16.83 -36.87
CA THR A 124 -14.27 17.37 -36.54
C THR A 124 -14.89 17.98 -37.79
N SER A 125 -16.22 18.01 -37.86
CA SER A 125 -16.95 18.74 -38.91
C SER A 125 -17.10 20.24 -38.59
N SER A 126 -16.91 20.63 -37.32
CA SER A 126 -16.79 22.04 -36.91
C SER A 126 -15.52 22.67 -37.48
N VAL A 127 -15.53 24.00 -37.66
CA VAL A 127 -14.29 24.74 -37.97
C VAL A 127 -13.44 24.74 -36.70
N ASP A 128 -12.21 24.27 -36.83
CA ASP A 128 -11.26 24.19 -35.73
C ASP A 128 -10.27 25.37 -35.79
N SER A 129 -10.23 26.15 -34.72
CA SER A 129 -9.34 27.30 -34.54
C SER A 129 -7.85 26.93 -34.53
N ASN A 130 -7.54 25.71 -34.09
CA ASN A 130 -6.19 25.21 -33.97
C ASN A 130 -6.15 23.77 -34.44
N THR A 131 -5.53 23.53 -35.60
CA THR A 131 -5.42 22.17 -36.14
C THR A 131 -4.12 21.47 -35.74
N THR A 132 -3.22 22.15 -35.03
CA THR A 132 -1.88 21.62 -34.74
C THR A 132 -1.84 20.65 -33.55
N ASN A 133 -2.87 20.67 -32.71
CA ASN A 133 -3.12 19.82 -31.56
C ASN A 133 -4.09 18.66 -31.86
N ASN A 134 -4.44 18.45 -33.14
CA ASN A 134 -5.26 17.32 -33.59
C ASN A 134 -4.46 16.06 -33.91
N ASN A 135 -3.17 16.05 -33.58
CA ASN A 135 -2.25 14.95 -33.79
C ASN A 135 -1.50 14.66 -32.49
N ALA A 136 -1.40 13.38 -32.13
CA ALA A 136 -0.61 12.92 -30.99
C ALA A 136 0.03 11.56 -31.32
N ASN A 137 1.07 11.19 -30.57
CA ASN A 137 1.70 9.89 -30.70
C ASN A 137 2.03 9.28 -29.36
N ALA A 138 2.16 7.96 -29.34
CA ALA A 138 2.58 7.19 -28.18
C ALA A 138 3.68 6.21 -28.59
N MET A 139 4.71 6.07 -27.75
CA MET A 139 5.87 5.22 -28.03
C MET A 139 5.83 3.95 -27.17
N ILE A 140 5.94 2.79 -27.81
CA ILE A 140 6.13 1.49 -27.14
C ILE A 140 7.53 0.99 -27.43
N GLU A 141 8.24 0.54 -26.40
CA GLU A 141 9.46 -0.25 -26.54
C GLU A 141 9.15 -1.74 -26.35
N VAL A 142 9.62 -2.57 -27.28
CA VAL A 142 9.40 -4.01 -27.30
C VAL A 142 10.75 -4.72 -27.24
N VAL A 143 10.98 -5.52 -26.20
CA VAL A 143 12.22 -6.29 -26.00
C VAL A 143 12.01 -7.78 -26.22
N ALA A 144 13.09 -8.51 -26.47
CA ALA A 144 13.00 -9.97 -26.62
C ALA A 144 12.64 -10.64 -25.29
N LEU A 145 11.88 -11.74 -25.34
CA LEU A 145 11.56 -12.56 -24.15
C LEU A 145 12.80 -13.10 -23.42
N ALA A 146 13.92 -13.27 -24.13
CA ALA A 146 15.18 -13.70 -23.52
C ALA A 146 15.88 -12.58 -22.73
N ASP A 147 15.49 -11.32 -22.95
CA ASP A 147 16.04 -10.13 -22.33
C ASP A 147 15.04 -9.45 -21.38
N SER A 148 13.87 -10.06 -21.13
CA SER A 148 12.85 -9.56 -20.20
C SER A 148 12.96 -10.23 -18.83
N ALA A 149 12.45 -9.55 -17.80
CA ALA A 149 12.20 -10.14 -16.50
C ALA A 149 10.85 -10.87 -16.51
N ASP A 150 10.54 -11.56 -15.42
CA ASP A 150 9.22 -12.16 -15.15
C ASP A 150 9.04 -12.03 -13.65
N GLN A 151 8.52 -10.87 -13.22
CA GLN A 151 8.21 -10.67 -11.82
C GLN A 151 6.98 -11.51 -11.49
N SER A 152 6.81 -11.89 -10.24
CA SER A 152 5.60 -12.59 -9.81
C SER A 152 5.39 -12.35 -8.33
N VAL A 153 4.12 -12.28 -7.93
CA VAL A 153 3.75 -12.06 -6.53
C VAL A 153 3.00 -13.27 -6.02
N THR A 154 3.33 -13.68 -4.79
CA THR A 154 2.60 -14.73 -4.07
C THR A 154 2.51 -14.37 -2.59
N TYR A 155 1.56 -15.01 -1.89
CA TYR A 155 1.56 -15.02 -0.43
C TYR A 155 2.25 -16.31 0.05
N ASP A 156 3.15 -16.20 1.02
CA ASP A 156 3.67 -17.39 1.71
C ASP A 156 2.56 -18.02 2.58
N THR A 157 2.81 -19.20 3.11
CA THR A 157 1.87 -20.00 3.91
C THR A 157 1.18 -19.17 5.01
N MET A 158 -0.09 -18.83 4.78
CA MET A 158 -0.97 -18.19 5.75
C MET A 158 -2.33 -18.90 5.79
N PRO A 159 -3.02 -18.92 6.93
CA PRO A 159 -4.40 -19.41 6.99
C PRO A 159 -5.33 -18.51 6.16
N ASP A 160 -6.41 -19.09 5.64
CA ASP A 160 -7.53 -18.41 4.97
C ASP A 160 -8.48 -17.70 5.97
N TRP A 161 -8.07 -17.61 7.24
CA TRP A 161 -8.82 -16.97 8.30
C TRP A 161 -7.89 -16.20 9.25
N THR A 162 -8.44 -15.17 9.88
CA THR A 162 -7.81 -14.52 11.03
C THR A 162 -8.84 -14.14 12.08
N TYR A 163 -8.37 -13.92 13.30
CA TYR A 163 -9.22 -13.49 14.40
C TYR A 163 -9.48 -11.98 14.31
N GLN A 164 -10.73 -11.58 14.56
CA GLN A 164 -11.11 -10.18 14.67
C GLN A 164 -10.26 -9.47 15.74
N GLY A 165 -9.70 -8.31 15.40
CA GLY A 165 -8.92 -7.49 16.33
C GLY A 165 -7.55 -8.05 16.70
N VAL A 166 -7.04 -9.04 15.97
CA VAL A 166 -5.71 -9.64 16.20
C VAL A 166 -4.71 -9.21 15.12
N ASN A 167 -3.49 -8.89 15.57
CA ASN A 167 -2.37 -8.62 14.68
C ASN A 167 -2.09 -9.86 13.81
N THR A 168 -2.25 -9.71 12.51
CA THR A 168 -2.09 -10.76 11.51
C THR A 168 -0.91 -10.43 10.62
N LEU A 169 -0.04 -11.41 10.36
CA LEU A 169 1.07 -11.29 9.42
C LEU A 169 0.61 -11.75 8.04
N PHE A 170 0.82 -10.90 7.04
CA PHE A 170 0.63 -11.15 5.62
C PHE A 170 2.01 -11.22 4.96
N PRO A 171 2.57 -12.43 4.75
CA PRO A 171 3.86 -12.60 4.11
C PRO A 171 3.70 -12.58 2.59
N ILE A 172 4.32 -11.61 1.92
CA ILE A 172 4.31 -11.46 0.47
C ILE A 172 5.70 -11.84 -0.06
N ILE A 173 5.75 -12.65 -1.11
CA ILE A 173 6.99 -13.00 -1.80
C ILE A 173 6.91 -12.45 -3.23
N VAL A 174 7.88 -11.62 -3.58
CA VAL A 174 8.11 -11.15 -4.95
C VAL A 174 9.28 -11.93 -5.52
N THR A 175 9.10 -12.58 -6.67
CA THR A 175 10.14 -13.39 -7.32
C THR A 175 10.36 -12.91 -8.75
N ASN A 176 11.62 -12.86 -9.19
CA ASN A 176 11.95 -12.70 -10.61
C ASN A 176 12.29 -14.06 -11.23
N ASN A 177 11.35 -14.66 -11.95
CA ASN A 177 11.50 -15.93 -12.66
C ASN A 177 12.21 -15.77 -14.02
N GLY A 178 12.37 -14.52 -14.48
CA GLY A 178 12.88 -14.20 -15.80
C GLY A 178 14.41 -14.17 -15.86
N PRO A 179 14.99 -14.22 -17.07
CA PRO A 179 16.44 -14.17 -17.26
C PRO A 179 17.05 -12.77 -17.01
N ALA A 180 16.29 -11.69 -17.20
CA ALA A 180 16.79 -10.34 -16.98
C ALA A 180 16.68 -9.93 -15.51
N THR A 181 17.65 -9.15 -15.03
CA THR A 181 17.60 -8.54 -13.70
C THR A 181 16.68 -7.33 -13.71
N VAL A 182 15.71 -7.29 -12.80
CA VAL A 182 14.90 -6.09 -12.56
C VAL A 182 15.78 -5.06 -11.87
N THR A 183 15.84 -3.83 -12.39
CA THR A 183 16.68 -2.77 -11.78
C THR A 183 15.94 -2.00 -10.68
N GLN A 184 14.63 -1.85 -10.85
CA GLN A 184 13.76 -1.13 -9.93
C GLN A 184 12.40 -1.83 -9.87
N SER A 185 12.12 -2.52 -8.78
CA SER A 185 10.84 -3.17 -8.53
C SER A 185 10.06 -2.41 -7.46
N SER A 186 8.78 -2.21 -7.70
CA SER A 186 7.85 -1.61 -6.74
C SER A 186 6.75 -2.60 -6.40
N LEU A 187 6.45 -2.77 -5.11
CA LEU A 187 5.34 -3.57 -4.62
C LEU A 187 4.29 -2.65 -4.01
N THR A 188 3.05 -2.79 -4.44
CA THR A 188 1.89 -2.13 -3.84
C THR A 188 0.98 -3.17 -3.20
N PHE A 189 0.68 -2.98 -1.92
CA PHE A 189 -0.28 -3.79 -1.19
C PHE A 189 -1.42 -2.92 -0.66
N SER A 190 -2.65 -3.34 -0.90
CA SER A 190 -3.85 -2.56 -0.53
C SER A 190 -4.72 -3.32 0.46
N ILE A 191 -5.08 -2.65 1.56
CA ILE A 191 -6.05 -3.10 2.54
C ILE A 191 -7.34 -2.29 2.38
N PRO A 192 -8.51 -2.92 2.17
CA PRO A 192 -9.76 -2.19 2.03
C PRO A 192 -10.08 -1.40 3.32
N LEU A 193 -10.52 -0.14 3.17
CA LEU A 193 -10.64 0.85 4.25
C LEU A 193 -11.41 0.35 5.49
N LEU A 194 -12.51 -0.37 5.31
CA LEU A 194 -13.39 -0.79 6.41
C LEU A 194 -12.87 -1.99 7.20
N THR A 195 -11.74 -2.54 6.76
CA THR A 195 -11.25 -3.86 7.20
C THR A 195 -10.03 -3.73 8.10
N LEU A 196 -9.46 -2.53 8.18
CA LEU A 196 -8.27 -2.22 8.94
C LEU A 196 -8.64 -1.50 10.24
N SER A 197 -8.33 -2.12 11.37
CA SER A 197 -8.39 -1.46 12.68
C SER A 197 -7.13 -0.65 12.95
N ASP A 198 -5.97 -1.26 12.69
CA ASP A 198 -4.67 -0.70 13.06
C ASP A 198 -3.57 -1.28 12.16
N PHE A 199 -2.57 -0.46 11.82
CA PHE A 199 -1.39 -0.87 11.07
C PHE A 199 -0.19 -0.98 12.02
N ILE A 200 0.44 -2.16 12.07
CA ILE A 200 1.47 -2.45 13.08
C ILE A 200 2.87 -2.24 12.51
N SER A 201 3.20 -2.92 11.41
CA SER A 201 4.52 -2.82 10.80
C SER A 201 4.55 -3.35 9.38
N VAL A 202 5.55 -2.88 8.62
CA VAL A 202 6.00 -3.48 7.37
C VAL A 202 7.50 -3.74 7.48
N MET A 203 7.92 -4.95 7.12
CA MET A 203 9.32 -5.39 7.16
C MET A 203 9.68 -6.06 5.84
N PRO A 204 10.26 -5.31 4.88
CA PRO A 204 10.85 -5.90 3.69
C PRO A 204 12.25 -6.46 3.99
N ASP A 205 12.62 -7.57 3.35
CA ASP A 205 13.98 -8.11 3.39
C ASP A 205 14.98 -7.24 2.61
N GLN A 206 14.47 -6.48 1.64
CA GLN A 206 15.24 -5.58 0.78
C GLN A 206 14.43 -4.31 0.48
N GLY A 207 15.12 -3.17 0.46
CA GLY A 207 14.51 -1.90 0.12
C GLY A 207 13.74 -1.28 1.29
N ASN A 208 12.84 -0.35 0.98
CA ASN A 208 12.10 0.43 1.96
C ASN A 208 10.62 0.48 1.60
N CYS A 209 9.76 0.46 2.62
CA CYS A 209 8.33 0.64 2.44
C CYS A 209 7.87 1.94 3.06
N THR A 210 6.89 2.55 2.41
CA THR A 210 6.17 3.74 2.86
C THR A 210 4.69 3.43 2.89
N THR A 211 4.00 4.07 3.80
CA THR A 211 2.55 4.01 3.92
C THR A 211 1.97 5.42 3.82
N ALA A 212 0.68 5.52 3.52
CA ALA A 212 -0.03 6.80 3.60
C ALA A 212 0.09 7.46 5.00
N LEU A 213 0.35 6.67 6.05
CA LEU A 213 0.59 7.13 7.42
C LEU A 213 1.96 7.83 7.57
N ASP A 214 2.99 7.41 6.84
CA ASP A 214 4.34 8.00 6.89
C ASP A 214 4.39 9.39 6.23
N SER A 215 3.47 9.67 5.32
CA SER A 215 3.36 10.96 4.63
C SER A 215 2.46 11.97 5.37
N CYS A 216 1.93 11.60 6.53
CA CYS A 216 0.90 12.33 7.27
C CYS A 216 1.40 12.80 8.64
N VAL A 217 1.43 14.11 8.91
CA VAL A 217 1.78 14.65 10.24
C VAL A 217 0.54 15.23 10.93
N GLY A 218 0.10 14.63 12.06
CA GLY A 218 -0.94 15.17 12.94
C GLY A 218 -2.06 14.19 13.32
N LEU A 219 -2.84 14.53 14.36
CA LEU A 219 -3.91 13.72 14.97
C LEU A 219 -5.13 13.41 14.05
N GLY A 220 -5.07 13.74 12.76
CA GLY A 220 -6.21 13.67 11.83
C GLY A 220 -6.15 12.59 10.74
N CYS A 221 -5.04 11.89 10.52
CA CYS A 221 -4.91 11.06 9.29
C CYS A 221 -5.61 9.70 9.30
N VAL A 222 -6.04 9.19 10.46
CA VAL A 222 -6.71 7.86 10.51
C VAL A 222 -8.24 7.97 10.44
N ALA A 223 -8.80 9.17 10.44
CA ALA A 223 -10.25 9.40 10.40
C ALA A 223 -10.74 10.25 9.20
N ALA A 224 -9.83 10.72 8.33
CA ALA A 224 -10.17 11.75 7.33
C ALA A 224 -10.02 11.32 5.85
N LEU A 225 -9.47 10.15 5.55
CA LEU A 225 -9.37 9.66 4.18
C LEU A 225 -10.15 8.35 4.11
N ALA A 226 -11.34 8.40 3.52
CA ALA A 226 -12.11 7.19 3.20
C ALA A 226 -11.44 6.40 2.03
N VAL A 227 -10.14 6.15 2.14
CA VAL A 227 -9.27 5.56 1.11
C VAL A 227 -8.67 4.28 1.67
N PRO A 228 -8.63 3.16 0.91
CA PRO A 228 -7.92 1.96 1.34
C PRO A 228 -6.49 2.27 1.76
N LEU A 229 -5.99 1.62 2.81
CA LEU A 229 -4.58 1.78 3.19
C LEU A 229 -3.73 1.10 2.12
N SER A 230 -2.89 1.88 1.45
CA SER A 230 -1.86 1.36 0.56
C SER A 230 -0.49 1.37 1.25
N VAL A 231 0.21 0.24 1.13
CA VAL A 231 1.63 0.09 1.46
C VAL A 231 2.37 0.04 0.14
N SER A 232 3.32 0.95 -0.07
CA SER A 232 4.16 1.00 -1.25
C SER A 232 5.60 0.72 -0.85
N CYS A 233 6.18 -0.34 -1.40
CA CYS A 233 7.54 -0.76 -1.15
C CYS A 233 8.38 -0.57 -2.41
N ASP A 234 9.45 0.21 -2.28
CA ASP A 234 10.56 0.21 -3.21
C ASP A 234 11.48 -0.96 -2.82
N LEU A 235 11.45 -2.03 -3.61
CA LEU A 235 12.26 -3.23 -3.38
C LEU A 235 13.64 -3.13 -4.06
N GLY A 236 13.91 -2.08 -4.84
CA GLY A 236 15.11 -1.97 -5.66
C GLY A 236 15.25 -3.09 -6.69
N GLY A 237 16.49 -3.45 -7.03
CA GLY A 237 16.76 -4.44 -8.07
C GLY A 237 16.64 -5.90 -7.60
N ILE A 238 15.97 -6.74 -8.39
CA ILE A 238 15.79 -8.17 -8.12
C ILE A 238 16.48 -8.98 -9.23
N SER A 239 17.57 -9.65 -8.86
CA SER A 239 18.33 -10.50 -9.78
C SER A 239 17.49 -11.68 -10.28
N SER A 240 17.84 -12.20 -11.47
CA SER A 240 17.21 -13.40 -12.02
C SER A 240 17.27 -14.58 -11.03
N GLY A 241 16.11 -15.22 -10.81
CA GLY A 241 15.94 -16.36 -9.90
C GLY A 241 15.92 -16.01 -8.41
N SER A 242 15.98 -14.73 -8.05
CA SER A 242 15.93 -14.27 -6.66
C SER A 242 14.52 -13.88 -6.23
N SER A 243 14.27 -13.95 -4.92
CA SER A 243 13.03 -13.51 -4.30
C SER A 243 13.29 -12.53 -3.15
N VAL A 244 12.35 -11.61 -2.94
CA VAL A 244 12.31 -10.69 -1.81
C VAL A 244 11.03 -10.95 -1.03
N SER A 245 11.13 -11.13 0.28
CA SER A 245 9.97 -11.26 1.16
C SER A 245 9.62 -9.91 1.81
N VAL A 246 8.33 -9.63 1.93
CA VAL A 246 7.78 -8.47 2.62
C VAL A 246 6.73 -8.94 3.63
N GLY A 247 7.03 -8.76 4.91
CA GLY A 247 6.09 -9.08 6.00
C GLY A 247 5.27 -7.86 6.41
N ILE A 248 3.96 -7.88 6.18
CA ILE A 248 3.04 -6.82 6.61
C ILE A 248 2.24 -7.32 7.80
N THR A 249 2.31 -6.60 8.93
CA THR A 249 1.51 -6.91 10.12
C THR A 249 0.43 -5.85 10.32
N ALA A 250 -0.83 -6.27 10.33
CA ALA A 250 -1.97 -5.39 10.52
C ALA A 250 -3.08 -6.07 11.34
N THR A 251 -3.92 -5.25 11.97
CA THR A 251 -5.06 -5.71 12.78
C THR A 251 -6.34 -5.49 12.00
N MET A 252 -7.05 -6.58 11.72
CA MET A 252 -8.27 -6.55 10.91
C MET A 252 -9.52 -6.37 11.77
N VAL A 253 -10.48 -5.57 11.29
CA VAL A 253 -11.80 -5.34 11.90
C VAL A 253 -12.90 -5.59 10.87
N GLY A 254 -14.08 -5.96 11.35
CA GLY A 254 -15.24 -6.32 10.55
C GLY A 254 -16.17 -7.22 11.36
N ASP A 255 -17.28 -7.65 10.79
CA ASP A 255 -18.20 -8.59 11.43
C ASP A 255 -17.66 -10.03 11.33
N VAL A 256 -18.00 -10.88 12.30
CA VAL A 256 -17.61 -12.29 12.27
C VAL A 256 -18.28 -12.97 11.09
N GLY A 257 -17.48 -13.64 10.26
CA GLY A 257 -17.92 -14.24 8.99
C GLY A 257 -17.68 -13.35 7.77
N ASP A 258 -17.23 -12.10 7.96
CA ASP A 258 -16.82 -11.26 6.85
C ASP A 258 -15.57 -11.83 6.17
N THR A 259 -15.55 -11.74 4.84
CA THR A 259 -14.40 -12.13 4.03
C THR A 259 -13.81 -10.90 3.36
N PHE A 260 -12.49 -10.75 3.48
CA PHE A 260 -11.75 -9.63 2.92
C PHE A 260 -10.77 -10.10 1.88
N GLN A 261 -10.64 -9.32 0.80
CA GLN A 261 -9.62 -9.54 -0.21
C GLN A 261 -8.47 -8.58 0.02
N LEU A 262 -7.27 -9.13 0.09
CA LEU A 262 -6.03 -8.40 0.14
C LEU A 262 -5.30 -8.64 -1.18
N THR A 263 -4.88 -7.56 -1.82
CA THR A 263 -4.21 -7.64 -3.12
C THR A 263 -2.82 -7.02 -3.00
N ALA A 264 -1.84 -7.78 -3.48
CA ALA A 264 -0.46 -7.37 -3.68
C ALA A 264 -0.18 -7.34 -5.19
N THR A 265 0.36 -6.24 -5.68
CA THR A 265 0.75 -6.06 -7.08
C THR A 265 2.22 -5.63 -7.14
N VAL A 266 3.03 -6.28 -7.98
CA VAL A 266 4.40 -5.83 -8.29
C VAL A 266 4.42 -5.18 -9.66
N ASP A 267 5.30 -4.20 -9.82
CA ASP A 267 5.53 -3.54 -11.10
C ASP A 267 6.99 -3.10 -11.26
N SER A 268 7.41 -2.88 -12.51
CA SER A 268 8.69 -2.28 -12.88
C SER A 268 8.60 -1.42 -14.15
N ASP A 269 8.77 -0.11 -13.99
CA ASP A 269 8.78 0.83 -15.11
C ASP A 269 10.02 0.73 -16.01
N THR A 270 11.02 -0.06 -15.59
CA THR A 270 12.37 -0.05 -16.21
C THR A 270 12.73 -1.36 -16.89
N THR A 271 11.95 -2.41 -16.64
CA THR A 271 12.25 -3.76 -17.10
C THR A 271 10.97 -4.40 -17.61
N ALA A 272 10.96 -4.82 -18.87
CA ALA A 272 9.80 -5.51 -19.43
C ALA A 272 9.52 -6.80 -18.66
N ASP A 273 8.24 -7.10 -18.49
CA ASP A 273 7.76 -8.35 -17.91
C ASP A 273 7.26 -9.32 -18.98
N ALA A 274 7.68 -10.57 -18.90
CA ALA A 274 7.31 -11.64 -19.82
C ALA A 274 5.89 -12.19 -19.57
N ASP A 275 5.40 -12.14 -18.32
CA ASP A 275 4.08 -12.62 -17.93
C ASP A 275 3.42 -11.67 -16.91
N PRO A 276 2.94 -10.49 -17.35
CA PRO A 276 2.31 -9.53 -16.45
C PRO A 276 1.09 -10.07 -15.67
N ALA A 277 0.51 -11.21 -16.06
CA ALA A 277 -0.66 -11.78 -15.40
C ALA A 277 -0.35 -12.34 -13.99
N ASN A 278 0.91 -12.68 -13.71
CA ASN A 278 1.33 -13.21 -12.41
C ASN A 278 1.87 -12.10 -11.46
N ASN A 279 1.82 -10.84 -11.90
CA ASN A 279 2.25 -9.67 -11.12
C ASN A 279 1.24 -9.24 -10.05
N GLN A 280 0.11 -9.93 -9.95
CA GLN A 280 -0.89 -9.69 -8.92
C GLN A 280 -1.25 -10.98 -8.19
N ALA A 281 -1.25 -10.91 -6.86
CA ALA A 281 -1.80 -11.94 -5.99
C ALA A 281 -2.91 -11.38 -5.13
N THR A 282 -4.03 -12.11 -5.05
CA THR A 282 -5.14 -11.79 -4.16
C THR A 282 -5.38 -12.96 -3.21
N VAL A 283 -5.51 -12.67 -1.92
CA VAL A 283 -5.87 -13.65 -0.90
C VAL A 283 -7.17 -13.24 -0.21
N SER A 284 -8.04 -14.23 0.03
CA SER A 284 -9.28 -14.04 0.79
C SER A 284 -9.08 -14.52 2.23
N VAL A 285 -9.39 -13.66 3.19
CA VAL A 285 -9.24 -13.93 4.62
C VAL A 285 -10.59 -13.77 5.30
N ASN A 286 -11.06 -14.83 5.97
CA ASN A 286 -12.28 -14.84 6.75
C ASN A 286 -12.02 -14.37 8.19
N LEU A 287 -12.84 -13.45 8.70
CA LEU A 287 -12.80 -13.07 10.11
C LEU A 287 -13.56 -14.08 10.96
N VAL A 288 -12.84 -14.68 11.90
CA VAL A 288 -13.39 -15.59 12.89
C VAL A 288 -13.45 -14.87 14.23
N ALA A 289 -14.52 -15.12 14.99
CA ALA A 289 -14.60 -14.68 16.37
C ALA A 289 -13.38 -15.21 17.12
N VAL A 290 -12.75 -14.34 17.90
CA VAL A 290 -11.89 -14.81 18.97
C VAL A 290 -12.73 -15.76 19.82
N PRO A 291 -12.31 -17.02 20.05
CA PRO A 291 -13.08 -17.92 20.90
C PRO A 291 -13.27 -17.26 22.26
N ASP A 292 -14.54 -17.04 22.63
CA ASP A 292 -14.93 -16.51 23.93
C ASP A 292 -14.43 -17.46 25.00
N VAL A 293 -13.26 -17.14 25.54
CA VAL A 293 -12.84 -17.67 26.81
C VAL A 293 -13.52 -16.77 27.83
N GLU A 294 -14.54 -17.26 28.54
CA GLU A 294 -15.08 -16.57 29.71
C GLU A 294 -13.91 -16.22 30.67
N GLY A 295 -13.48 -14.94 30.62
CA GLY A 295 -12.34 -14.42 31.37
C GLY A 295 -10.94 -14.64 30.77
N GLY A 296 -10.80 -14.92 29.47
CA GLY A 296 -9.49 -15.12 28.82
C GLY A 296 -9.10 -14.01 27.86
N ALA A 297 -7.80 -13.70 27.81
CA ALA A 297 -7.24 -12.77 26.83
C ALA A 297 -7.40 -13.33 25.41
N GLY A 298 -7.75 -12.46 24.45
CA GLY A 298 -7.75 -12.83 23.03
C GLY A 298 -6.36 -13.28 22.53
N PRO A 299 -6.27 -13.82 21.30
CA PRO A 299 -5.03 -14.28 20.70
C PRO A 299 -4.05 -13.12 20.59
N GLY A 300 -2.87 -13.24 21.21
CA GLY A 300 -1.93 -12.12 21.37
C GLY A 300 -2.01 -11.41 22.72
N GLY A 301 -2.92 -11.81 23.61
CA GLY A 301 -3.08 -11.25 24.96
C GLY A 301 -2.31 -12.00 26.05
N CYS A 302 -2.13 -11.35 27.21
CA CYS A 302 -1.56 -11.98 28.39
C CYS A 302 -2.66 -12.76 29.15
N PHE A 303 -2.93 -14.02 28.77
CA PHE A 303 -3.98 -14.87 29.34
C PHE A 303 -4.06 -14.85 30.87
N ILE A 304 -2.95 -15.09 31.58
CA ILE A 304 -2.91 -15.11 33.05
C ILE A 304 -3.23 -13.73 33.64
N ALA A 305 -2.72 -12.66 33.02
CA ALA A 305 -2.93 -11.30 33.49
C ALA A 305 -4.38 -10.86 33.23
N THR A 306 -4.92 -11.13 32.06
CA THR A 306 -6.32 -10.84 31.74
C THR A 306 -7.27 -11.67 32.61
N ALA A 307 -6.97 -12.95 32.89
CA ALA A 307 -7.75 -13.74 33.83
C ALA A 307 -7.74 -13.12 35.23
N ALA A 308 -6.60 -12.62 35.70
CA ALA A 308 -6.49 -11.97 37.00
C ALA A 308 -7.20 -10.61 37.07
N TYR A 309 -7.00 -9.72 36.09
CA TYR A 309 -7.53 -8.35 36.11
C TYR A 309 -8.93 -8.23 35.52
N GLY A 310 -9.42 -9.25 34.82
CA GLY A 310 -10.76 -9.29 34.23
C GLY A 310 -10.94 -8.39 33.00
N SER A 311 -9.88 -7.71 32.57
CA SER A 311 -9.85 -6.90 31.35
C SER A 311 -8.49 -7.01 30.70
N ASP A 312 -8.49 -7.06 29.38
CA ASP A 312 -7.32 -7.02 28.53
C ASP A 312 -6.72 -5.61 28.39
N MET A 313 -7.51 -4.58 28.72
CA MET A 313 -7.15 -3.16 28.75
C MET A 313 -6.69 -2.65 30.12
N ALA A 314 -6.53 -3.54 31.11
CA ALA A 314 -5.97 -3.15 32.39
C ALA A 314 -4.53 -2.63 32.22
N LYS A 315 -4.17 -1.57 32.94
CA LYS A 315 -2.86 -0.88 32.82
C LYS A 315 -1.68 -1.84 33.00
N GLU A 316 -1.83 -2.81 33.89
CA GLU A 316 -0.86 -3.85 34.19
C GLU A 316 -0.73 -4.85 33.04
N VAL A 317 -1.82 -5.19 32.36
CA VAL A 317 -1.83 -6.08 31.19
C VAL A 317 -1.14 -5.39 30.01
N LEU A 318 -1.41 -4.10 29.79
CA LEU A 318 -0.75 -3.30 28.76
C LEU A 318 0.75 -3.17 28.99
N ALA A 319 1.19 -2.93 30.23
CA ALA A 319 2.61 -2.86 30.57
C ALA A 319 3.35 -4.18 30.27
N LEU A 320 2.73 -5.32 30.54
CA LEU A 320 3.29 -6.64 30.23
C LEU A 320 3.33 -6.92 28.72
N ARG A 321 2.29 -6.51 27.97
CA ARG A 321 2.26 -6.62 26.50
C ARG A 321 3.38 -5.80 25.88
N GLN A 322 3.52 -4.53 26.28
CA GLN A 322 4.58 -3.65 25.79
C GLN A 322 5.98 -4.20 26.09
N PHE A 323 6.18 -4.75 27.30
CA PHE A 323 7.45 -5.40 27.65
C PHE A 323 7.72 -6.63 26.78
N ARG A 324 6.69 -7.45 26.54
CA ARG A 324 6.80 -8.61 25.65
C ARG A 324 7.22 -8.19 24.24
N ASP A 325 6.54 -7.20 23.69
CA ASP A 325 6.69 -6.81 22.29
C ASP A 325 8.02 -6.07 22.06
N GLN A 326 8.40 -5.16 22.96
CA GLN A 326 9.60 -4.34 22.80
C GLN A 326 10.90 -5.04 23.23
N TYR A 327 10.83 -5.96 24.20
CA TYR A 327 12.04 -6.55 24.82
C TYR A 327 12.12 -8.07 24.67
N LEU A 328 11.04 -8.84 24.92
CA LEU A 328 11.11 -10.31 24.87
C LEU A 328 11.17 -10.84 23.44
N LEU A 329 10.33 -10.34 22.53
CA LEU A 329 10.26 -10.87 21.15
C LEU A 329 11.48 -10.51 20.29
N LYS A 330 12.29 -9.53 20.71
CA LYS A 330 13.54 -9.16 20.04
C LYS A 330 14.62 -10.25 20.14
N TYR A 331 14.55 -11.14 21.13
CA TYR A 331 15.56 -12.17 21.37
C TYR A 331 14.99 -13.58 21.23
N SER A 332 15.75 -14.49 20.63
CA SER A 332 15.34 -15.89 20.40
C SER A 332 14.95 -16.65 21.67
N ALA A 333 15.60 -16.38 22.80
CA ALA A 333 15.23 -16.94 24.10
C ALA A 333 13.87 -16.43 24.59
N GLY A 334 13.58 -15.14 24.37
CA GLY A 334 12.30 -14.53 24.72
C GLY A 334 11.17 -15.02 23.81
N GLN A 335 11.41 -15.21 22.51
CA GLN A 335 10.45 -15.82 21.59
C GLN A 335 10.07 -17.25 22.03
N LYS A 336 11.04 -18.09 22.41
CA LYS A 336 10.78 -19.45 22.95
C LYS A 336 10.00 -19.42 24.26
N PHE A 337 10.34 -18.48 25.15
CA PHE A 337 9.61 -18.28 26.40
C PHE A 337 8.14 -17.90 26.15
N VAL A 338 7.91 -16.95 25.25
CA VAL A 338 6.57 -16.53 24.86
C VAL A 338 5.80 -17.70 24.23
N ALA A 339 6.41 -18.45 23.30
CA ALA A 339 5.78 -19.63 22.72
C ALA A 339 5.34 -20.67 23.78
N LEU A 340 6.19 -20.93 24.78
CA LEU A 340 5.87 -21.81 25.91
C LEU A 340 4.70 -21.26 26.74
N TYR A 341 4.70 -19.95 27.01
CA TYR A 341 3.62 -19.27 27.70
C TYR A 341 2.30 -19.45 26.95
N TYR A 342 2.24 -19.17 25.65
CA TYR A 342 1.03 -19.34 24.83
C TYR A 342 0.56 -20.81 24.76
N ARG A 343 1.49 -21.77 24.85
CA ARG A 343 1.16 -23.20 24.84
C ARG A 343 0.45 -23.69 26.11
N TYR A 344 0.83 -23.16 27.28
CA TYR A 344 0.37 -23.70 28.58
C TYR A 344 -0.51 -22.76 29.39
N SER A 345 -0.47 -21.46 29.12
CA SER A 345 -1.24 -20.47 29.88
C SER A 345 -2.76 -20.47 29.65
N PRO A 346 -3.33 -20.83 28.47
CA PRO A 346 -4.78 -20.81 28.28
C PRO A 346 -5.58 -21.67 29.28
N PRO A 347 -5.28 -22.97 29.51
CA PRO A 347 -6.03 -23.76 30.48
C PRO A 347 -5.83 -23.28 31.92
N LEU A 348 -4.65 -22.73 32.23
CA LEU A 348 -4.36 -22.15 33.54
C LEU A 348 -5.17 -20.86 33.78
N ALA A 349 -5.27 -20.01 32.76
CA ALA A 349 -6.04 -18.77 32.80
C ALA A 349 -7.54 -19.04 33.03
N ASN A 350 -8.10 -20.06 32.37
CA ASN A 350 -9.50 -20.49 32.57
C ASN A 350 -9.76 -20.95 34.01
N TYR A 351 -8.79 -21.65 34.61
CA TYR A 351 -8.91 -22.06 36.00
C TYR A 351 -8.84 -20.84 36.96
N ILE A 352 -7.98 -19.86 36.66
CA ILE A 352 -7.81 -18.64 37.46
C ILE A 352 -9.05 -17.74 37.38
N SER A 353 -9.67 -17.58 36.21
CA SER A 353 -10.80 -16.67 36.02
C SER A 353 -12.00 -17.04 36.90
N GLY A 354 -12.19 -18.33 37.20
CA GLY A 354 -13.26 -18.83 38.07
C GLY A 354 -13.03 -18.67 39.58
N HIS A 355 -11.85 -18.21 40.04
CA HIS A 355 -11.49 -18.19 41.46
C HIS A 355 -10.96 -16.81 41.93
N GLU A 356 -11.81 -16.01 42.58
CA GLU A 356 -11.46 -14.64 43.00
C GLU A 356 -10.26 -14.57 43.97
N SER A 357 -10.11 -15.57 44.85
CA SER A 357 -8.96 -15.68 45.75
C SER A 357 -7.64 -15.89 44.99
N LEU A 358 -7.66 -16.69 43.92
CA LEU A 358 -6.50 -16.94 43.08
C LEU A 358 -6.17 -15.71 42.22
N ARG A 359 -7.19 -15.00 41.72
CA ARG A 359 -7.02 -13.73 41.01
C ARG A 359 -6.33 -12.69 41.88
N ALA A 360 -6.69 -12.57 43.16
CA ALA A 360 -6.04 -11.66 44.09
C ALA A 360 -4.54 -11.98 44.27
N VAL A 361 -4.19 -13.27 44.40
CA VAL A 361 -2.79 -13.71 44.49
C VAL A 361 -2.02 -13.36 43.22
N ILE A 362 -2.60 -13.65 42.05
CA ILE A 362 -1.97 -13.38 40.77
C ILE A 362 -1.82 -11.87 40.51
N ARG A 363 -2.81 -11.03 40.88
CA ARG A 363 -2.69 -9.55 40.85
C ARG A 363 -1.53 -9.07 41.74
N GLY A 364 -1.33 -9.69 42.91
CA GLY A 364 -0.19 -9.39 43.78
C GLY A 364 1.15 -9.70 43.12
N ILE A 365 1.28 -10.87 42.49
CA ILE A 365 2.52 -11.27 41.79
C ILE A 365 2.77 -10.36 40.56
N ILE A 366 1.74 -10.13 39.76
CA ILE A 366 1.84 -9.33 38.53
C ILE A 366 2.17 -7.87 38.87
N SER A 367 1.57 -7.29 39.91
CA SER A 367 1.85 -5.89 40.28
C SER A 367 3.32 -5.67 40.65
N VAL A 368 3.97 -6.64 41.32
CA VAL A 368 5.41 -6.59 41.61
C VAL A 368 6.23 -6.65 40.32
N VAL A 369 5.89 -7.55 39.39
CA VAL A 369 6.59 -7.67 38.10
C VAL A 369 6.43 -6.39 37.27
N VAL A 370 5.23 -5.82 37.21
CA VAL A 370 4.96 -4.57 36.51
C VAL A 370 5.73 -3.40 37.14
N ALA A 371 5.82 -3.34 38.47
CA ALA A 371 6.60 -2.31 39.15
C ALA A 371 8.10 -2.40 38.81
N VAL A 372 8.66 -3.61 38.70
CA VAL A 372 10.06 -3.80 38.28
C VAL A 372 10.27 -3.36 36.84
N ILE A 373 9.31 -3.65 35.94
CA ILE A 373 9.37 -3.25 34.53
C ILE A 373 9.26 -1.72 34.37
N GLN A 374 8.35 -1.08 35.11
CA GLN A 374 8.10 0.36 34.99
C GLN A 374 9.14 1.22 35.72
N TYR A 375 9.76 0.70 36.78
CA TYR A 375 10.71 1.45 37.62
C TYR A 375 12.07 0.73 37.77
N PRO A 376 12.77 0.40 36.67
CA PRO A 376 13.98 -0.44 36.72
C PRO A 376 15.11 0.18 37.55
N LEU A 377 15.26 1.51 37.52
CA LEU A 377 16.29 2.22 38.30
C LEU A 377 16.03 2.14 39.81
N VAL A 378 14.76 2.25 40.24
CA VAL A 378 14.39 2.21 41.67
C VAL A 378 14.78 0.87 42.29
N PHE A 379 14.49 -0.23 41.59
CA PHE A 379 14.85 -1.58 42.07
C PHE A 379 16.36 -1.86 41.98
N MET A 380 17.05 -1.31 40.99
CA MET A 380 18.52 -1.41 40.90
C MET A 380 19.20 -0.74 42.10
N PHE A 381 18.79 0.48 42.47
CA PHE A 381 19.32 1.19 43.63
C PHE A 381 18.90 0.56 44.96
N ALA A 382 17.68 0.05 45.09
CA ALA A 382 17.24 -0.68 46.28
C ALA A 382 18.03 -1.99 46.49
N GLY A 383 18.34 -2.71 45.41
CA GLY A 383 19.18 -3.92 45.45
C GLY A 383 20.61 -3.60 45.87
N LEU A 384 21.22 -2.56 45.30
CA LEU A 384 22.54 -2.06 45.70
C LEU A 384 22.57 -1.63 47.17
N PHE A 385 21.56 -0.90 47.64
CA PHE A 385 21.46 -0.47 49.04
C PHE A 385 21.29 -1.66 50.00
N SER A 386 20.52 -2.66 49.60
CA SER A 386 20.34 -3.91 50.36
C SER A 386 21.64 -4.72 50.44
N ALA A 387 22.39 -4.81 49.35
CA ALA A 387 23.69 -5.47 49.31
C ALA A 387 24.74 -4.73 50.17
N ILE A 388 24.76 -3.40 50.12
CA ILE A 388 25.63 -2.56 50.95
C ILE A 388 25.29 -2.73 52.42
N THR A 389 24.01 -2.70 52.82
CA THR A 389 23.60 -2.87 54.22
C THR A 389 23.86 -4.28 54.76
N VAL A 390 23.69 -5.33 53.94
CA VAL A 390 24.07 -6.71 54.31
C VAL A 390 25.58 -6.85 54.42
N GLY A 391 26.34 -6.27 53.49
CA GLY A 391 27.81 -6.23 53.53
C GLY A 391 28.33 -5.48 54.76
N TRP A 392 27.70 -4.36 55.11
CA TRP A 392 28.02 -3.55 56.30
C TRP A 392 27.67 -4.27 57.61
N ARG A 393 26.59 -5.06 57.63
CA ARG A 393 26.26 -5.93 58.77
C ARG A 393 27.22 -7.11 58.91
N TYR A 394 27.78 -7.61 57.79
CA TYR A 394 28.76 -8.69 57.80
C TYR A 394 30.13 -8.22 58.33
N THR A 395 30.55 -6.99 57.99
CA THR A 395 31.82 -6.42 58.46
C THR A 395 31.81 -6.01 59.94
N ILE A 396 30.65 -5.61 60.49
CA ILE A 396 30.53 -5.26 61.92
C ILE A 396 30.52 -6.51 62.83
N LYS A 397 30.26 -7.72 62.29
CA LYS A 397 30.10 -8.96 63.08
C LYS A 397 31.40 -9.74 63.32
N GLN A 398 32.56 -9.22 62.90
CA GLN A 398 33.87 -9.78 63.27
C GLN A 398 34.55 -8.89 64.32
N PRO A 399 34.43 -9.19 65.64
CA PRO A 399 35.31 -8.60 66.64
C PRO A 399 36.72 -9.18 66.45
N GLY A 400 37.70 -8.28 66.38
CA GLY A 400 39.08 -8.60 66.00
C GLY A 400 39.74 -9.68 66.87
N ALA A 401 40.43 -10.61 66.21
CA ALA A 401 41.53 -11.35 66.80
C ALA A 401 42.82 -10.60 66.42
N LEU A 402 43.43 -9.94 67.41
CA LEU A 402 44.79 -9.42 67.31
C LEU A 402 45.75 -10.60 67.10
N PRO A 403 46.69 -10.55 66.13
CA PRO A 403 47.74 -11.55 66.07
C PRO A 403 48.77 -11.28 67.17
N GLU A 404 48.87 -12.27 68.05
CA GLU A 404 49.89 -12.48 69.07
C GLU A 404 51.28 -12.39 68.42
N SER A 405 52.07 -11.40 68.84
CA SER A 405 53.49 -11.30 68.54
C SER A 405 54.25 -12.14 69.57
N ASP A 406 54.98 -13.16 69.10
CA ASP A 406 56.27 -13.59 69.65
C ASP A 406 56.84 -14.78 68.85
N PRO A 407 58.15 -15.06 68.90
CA PRO A 407 59.11 -14.66 69.94
C PRO A 407 60.26 -13.75 69.52
#